data_AF-A0A2L2YPS1-F1
#
_entry.id   AF-A0A2L2YPS1-F1
#
_cell.length_a   1.000
_cell.length_b   1.000
_cell.length_c   1.000
_cell.angle_alpha   90.00
_cell.angle_beta   90.00
_cell.angle_gamma   90.00
#
_symmetry.space_group_name_H-M   'P 1'
#
loop_
_entity.id
_entity.type
_entity.pdbx_description
1 polymer ?
#
loop_
_entity_poly.entity_id
_entity_poly.type
_entity_poly.pdbx_seq_one_letter_code
_entity_poly.pdbx_strand_id
1 'polypeptide(L)'
;EMPDEKLFISLKIKCIVQLELIQTIDNIIFYPATSRKEDEKNLAAARAEMRQSDENEQTSDSHQQEDQGMYQFLSSSQLLLLVDCLMEAHQFAKTFNSSHEQRNFLWKAGFRGNVKPDLLVHESHSLACALRILFKMYTDESRQDSSAVVQEKLIKISREALAYYLNLTAEKHKDSYTSLILLLLSRVIQLYDENRFRAHASAYYMPLCEMIFYESKPELRAILRRFYIRCSRAFRISSYISH
;
A
#
# COMPACT_ATOMS: atom_id res chain seq x y z
N GLU A 1 -4.22 8.49 42.14
CA GLU A 1 -4.07 8.14 40.71
C GLU A 1 -2.93 7.15 40.58
N MET A 2 -3.19 5.95 40.05
CA MET A 2 -2.16 4.94 39.89
C MET A 2 -1.21 5.35 38.74
N PRO A 3 0.13 5.27 38.89
CA PRO A 3 1.10 5.65 37.87
C PRO A 3 0.83 5.04 36.48
N ASP A 4 0.28 3.83 36.45
CA ASP A 4 -0.05 3.09 35.23
C ASP A 4 -1.19 3.73 34.41
N GLU A 5 -2.12 4.44 35.05
CA GLU A 5 -3.25 5.07 34.37
C GLU A 5 -2.79 6.27 33.52
N LYS A 6 -1.90 7.12 34.06
CA LYS A 6 -1.31 8.25 33.33
C LYS A 6 -0.46 7.77 32.15
N LEU A 7 0.31 6.69 32.35
CA LEU A 7 1.09 6.08 31.29
C LEU A 7 0.18 5.54 30.17
N PHE A 8 -0.89 4.82 30.51
CA PHE A 8 -1.83 4.28 29.53
C PHE A 8 -2.58 5.37 28.78
N ILE A 9 -3.00 6.45 29.45
CA ILE A 9 -3.60 7.60 28.79
C ILE A 9 -2.60 8.23 27.81
N SER A 10 -1.34 8.44 28.21
CA SER A 10 -0.32 8.99 27.32
C SER A 10 -0.07 8.10 26.10
N LEU A 11 0.02 6.78 26.27
CA LEU A 11 0.17 5.84 25.16
C LEU A 11 -1.03 5.86 24.20
N LYS A 12 -2.26 5.93 24.73
CA LYS A 12 -3.47 6.08 23.90
C LYS A 12 -3.44 7.36 23.08
N ILE A 13 -3.08 8.49 23.70
CA ILE A 13 -2.96 9.77 23.02
C ILE A 13 -1.92 9.67 21.90
N LYS A 14 -0.75 9.09 22.17
CA LYS A 14 0.30 8.88 21.15
C LYS A 14 -0.23 8.07 19.96
N CYS A 15 -0.96 6.98 20.19
CA CYS A 15 -1.55 6.20 19.11
C CYS A 15 -2.60 7.00 18.31
N ILE A 16 -3.43 7.80 18.97
CA ILE A 16 -4.43 8.64 18.29
C ILE A 16 -3.72 9.69 17.43
N VAL A 17 -2.80 10.47 18.02
CA VAL A 17 -2.04 11.52 17.33
C VAL A 17 -1.26 10.95 16.14
N GLN A 18 -0.68 9.76 16.28
CA GLN A 18 0.03 9.11 15.18
C GLN A 18 -0.91 8.74 14.02
N LEU A 19 -2.13 8.27 14.31
CA LEU A 19 -3.11 7.99 13.26
C LEU A 19 -3.57 9.26 12.56
N GLU A 20 -3.86 10.30 13.34
CA GLU A 20 -4.24 11.61 12.81
C GLU A 20 -3.14 12.20 11.93
N LEU A 21 -1.87 12.03 12.30
CA LEU A 21 -0.73 12.46 11.48
C LEU A 21 -0.69 11.73 10.13
N ILE A 22 -0.85 10.40 10.13
CA ILE A 22 -0.89 9.60 8.89
C ILE A 22 -2.04 10.08 8.00
N GLN A 23 -3.25 10.23 8.56
CA GLN A 23 -4.43 10.66 7.83
C GLN A 23 -4.31 12.10 7.31
N THR A 24 -3.70 12.98 8.10
CA THR A 24 -3.46 14.38 7.71
C THR A 24 -2.51 14.46 6.52
N ILE A 25 -1.41 13.70 6.53
CA ILE A 25 -0.49 13.65 5.39
C ILE A 25 -1.22 13.20 4.12
N ASP A 26 -1.99 12.11 4.21
CA ASP A 26 -2.75 11.57 3.07
C ASP A 26 -3.75 12.60 2.52
N ASN A 27 -4.55 13.21 3.40
CA ASN A 27 -5.57 14.19 3.03
C ASN A 27 -4.96 15.48 2.44
N ILE A 28 -3.84 15.96 2.97
CA ILE A 28 -3.17 17.16 2.46
C ILE A 28 -2.61 16.90 1.07
N ILE A 29 -1.92 15.77 0.88
CA ILE A 29 -1.24 15.49 -0.39
C ILE A 29 -2.25 15.14 -1.49
N PHE A 30 -3.26 14.32 -1.18
CA PHE A 30 -4.17 13.74 -2.19
C PHE A 30 -5.59 14.30 -2.19
N TYR A 31 -5.90 15.26 -1.32
CA TYR A 31 -7.26 15.75 -1.03
C TYR A 31 -8.11 14.71 -0.26
N PRO A 32 -8.99 15.15 0.67
CA PRO A 32 -9.78 14.22 1.48
C PRO A 32 -10.60 13.20 0.67
N ALA A 33 -10.61 11.97 1.17
CA ALA A 33 -11.33 10.81 0.60
C ALA A 33 -10.85 10.30 -0.77
N THR A 34 -9.90 10.96 -1.45
CA THR A 34 -9.36 10.51 -2.74
C THR A 34 -8.73 9.13 -2.64
N SER A 35 -7.83 8.92 -1.68
CA SER A 35 -7.14 7.64 -1.45
C SER A 35 -8.11 6.49 -1.15
N ARG A 36 -9.17 6.76 -0.39
CA ARG A 36 -10.20 5.75 -0.07
C ARG A 36 -10.97 5.33 -1.33
N LYS A 37 -11.38 6.30 -2.15
CA LYS A 37 -12.07 6.02 -3.42
C LYS A 37 -11.18 5.25 -4.40
N GLU A 38 -9.87 5.53 -4.39
CA GLU A 38 -8.90 4.78 -5.18
C GLU A 38 -8.83 3.31 -4.77
N ASP A 39 -8.77 3.02 -3.46
CA ASP A 39 -8.77 1.64 -2.94
C ASP A 39 -10.06 0.89 -3.30
N GLU A 40 -11.21 1.55 -3.19
CA GLU A 40 -12.50 1.02 -3.61
C GLU A 40 -12.53 0.71 -5.11
N LYS A 41 -11.99 1.61 -5.95
CA LYS A 41 -11.85 1.39 -7.40
C LYS A 41 -10.92 0.22 -7.71
N ASN A 42 -9.76 0.13 -7.06
CA ASN A 42 -8.80 -0.97 -7.25
C ASN A 42 -9.45 -2.33 -6.91
N LEU A 43 -10.17 -2.39 -5.78
CA LEU A 43 -10.88 -3.60 -5.38
C LEU A 43 -12.03 -3.94 -6.35
N ALA A 44 -12.81 -2.93 -6.77
CA ALA A 44 -13.90 -3.12 -7.72
C ALA A 44 -13.39 -3.64 -9.07
N ALA A 45 -12.30 -3.07 -9.60
CA ALA A 45 -11.68 -3.50 -10.85
C ALA A 45 -11.21 -4.97 -10.78
N ALA A 46 -10.53 -5.36 -9.69
CA ALA A 46 -10.09 -6.74 -9.50
C ALA A 46 -11.27 -7.73 -9.39
N ARG A 47 -12.43 -7.29 -8.87
CA ARG A 47 -13.66 -8.09 -8.82
C ARG A 47 -14.43 -8.14 -10.13
N ALA A 48 -14.39 -7.06 -10.93
CA ALA A 48 -15.08 -6.98 -12.21
C ALA A 48 -14.46 -7.94 -13.23
N GLU A 49 -13.13 -8.07 -13.23
CA GLU A 49 -12.40 -9.02 -14.10
C GLU A 49 -12.80 -10.49 -13.87
N MET A 50 -13.28 -10.83 -12.69
CA MET A 50 -13.84 -12.16 -12.45
C MET A 50 -15.22 -12.37 -13.05
N ARG A 51 -15.96 -11.29 -13.29
CA ARG A 51 -17.30 -11.31 -13.89
C ARG A 51 -17.24 -11.17 -15.41
N GLN A 52 -16.24 -10.44 -15.92
CA GLN A 52 -16.01 -10.23 -17.35
C GLN A 52 -15.30 -11.43 -17.99
N SER A 53 -16.04 -12.54 -18.03
CA SER A 53 -16.15 -13.38 -19.23
C SER A 53 -17.05 -12.72 -20.29
N ASP A 54 -17.80 -11.66 -19.96
CA ASP A 54 -18.66 -10.92 -20.89
C ASP A 54 -18.72 -9.43 -20.52
N GLU A 55 -18.62 -8.59 -21.57
CA GLU A 55 -18.90 -7.15 -21.67
C GLU A 55 -17.80 -6.11 -21.35
N ASN A 56 -17.44 -5.38 -22.42
CA ASN A 56 -16.69 -4.13 -22.46
C ASN A 56 -17.40 -3.03 -21.66
N GLU A 57 -16.76 -2.49 -20.63
CA GLU A 57 -17.13 -1.19 -20.06
C GLU A 57 -15.99 -0.19 -20.23
N GLN A 58 -16.26 0.83 -21.05
CA GLN A 58 -15.51 2.08 -21.09
C GLN A 58 -15.67 2.80 -19.76
N THR A 59 -14.57 2.92 -19.00
CA THR A 59 -14.52 3.81 -17.84
C THR A 59 -14.27 5.23 -18.30
N SER A 60 -15.36 5.98 -18.42
CA SER A 60 -15.34 7.42 -18.66
C SER A 60 -14.59 8.15 -17.56
N ASP A 61 -13.46 8.72 -17.95
CA ASP A 61 -12.84 9.97 -17.51
C ASP A 61 -12.98 10.34 -16.01
N SER A 62 -11.91 10.07 -15.25
CA SER A 62 -11.72 10.59 -13.89
C SER A 62 -10.50 11.51 -13.79
N HIS A 63 -10.12 12.18 -14.88
CA HIS A 63 -8.99 13.12 -14.89
C HIS A 63 -9.28 14.46 -14.20
N GLN A 64 -10.53 14.76 -13.80
CA GLN A 64 -10.88 16.05 -13.20
C GLN A 64 -10.63 16.20 -11.68
N GLN A 65 -10.11 15.17 -10.99
CA GLN A 65 -9.93 15.22 -9.53
C GLN A 65 -8.48 15.13 -9.03
N GLU A 66 -7.49 14.93 -9.92
CA GLU A 66 -6.10 14.66 -9.52
C GLU A 66 -5.33 15.87 -8.93
N ASP A 67 -5.86 17.09 -9.11
CA ASP A 67 -5.18 18.36 -8.76
C ASP A 67 -5.72 19.10 -7.54
N GLN A 68 -6.65 18.51 -6.78
CA GLN A 68 -7.21 19.18 -5.58
C GLN A 68 -6.27 19.12 -4.37
N GLY A 69 -5.26 18.25 -4.37
CA GLY A 69 -4.31 18.08 -3.27
C GLY A 69 -3.10 19.03 -3.35
N MET A 70 -2.32 19.06 -2.27
CA MET A 70 -1.15 19.95 -2.14
C MET A 70 0.14 19.38 -2.74
N TYR A 71 0.10 18.18 -3.33
CA TYR A 71 1.27 17.51 -3.91
C TYR A 71 2.13 18.41 -4.80
N GLN A 72 1.50 19.17 -5.71
CA GLN A 72 2.19 20.03 -6.68
C GLN A 72 2.98 21.19 -6.04
N PHE A 73 2.63 21.57 -4.81
CA PHE A 73 3.28 22.67 -4.08
C PHE A 73 4.43 22.21 -3.19
N LEU A 74 4.68 20.90 -3.10
CA LEU A 74 5.73 20.32 -2.26
C LEU A 74 6.98 19.99 -3.09
N SER A 75 8.16 20.30 -2.57
CA SER A 75 9.42 19.88 -3.19
C SER A 75 9.64 18.37 -3.07
N SER A 76 10.53 17.81 -3.89
CA SER A 76 10.85 16.37 -3.80
C SER A 76 11.47 16.01 -2.46
N SER A 77 12.25 16.92 -1.85
CA SER A 77 12.82 16.72 -0.51
C SER A 77 11.73 16.69 0.57
N GLN A 78 10.71 17.55 0.48
CA GLN A 78 9.58 17.55 1.41
C GLN A 78 8.75 16.28 1.29
N LEU A 79 8.47 15.83 0.07
CA LEU A 79 7.73 14.58 -0.17
C LEU A 79 8.50 13.36 0.38
N LEU A 80 9.81 13.29 0.14
CA LEU A 80 10.66 12.21 0.68
C LEU A 80 10.72 12.24 2.21
N LEU A 81 10.78 13.42 2.83
CA LEU A 81 10.70 13.56 4.28
C LEU A 81 9.38 13.01 4.83
N LEU A 82 8.25 13.33 4.18
CA LEU A 82 6.94 12.79 4.57
C LEU A 82 6.87 11.27 4.40
N VAL A 83 7.45 10.73 3.32
CA VAL A 83 7.60 9.28 3.13
C VAL A 83 8.40 8.66 4.27
N ASP A 84 9.52 9.25 4.67
CA ASP A 84 10.34 8.72 5.76
C ASP A 84 9.58 8.74 7.10
N CYS A 85 8.85 9.81 7.42
CA CYS A 85 7.97 9.85 8.59
C CYS A 85 6.87 8.78 8.57
N LEU A 86 6.25 8.55 7.41
CA LEU A 86 5.24 7.50 7.23
C LEU A 86 5.86 6.11 7.43
N MET A 87 7.08 5.88 6.93
CA MET A 87 7.78 4.60 7.08
C MET A 87 8.22 4.33 8.52
N GLU A 88 8.60 5.36 9.29
CA GLU A 88 8.83 5.23 10.72
C GLU A 88 7.55 4.83 11.46
N ALA A 89 6.42 5.46 11.13
CA ALA A 89 5.13 5.11 11.71
C ALA A 89 4.69 3.68 11.35
N HIS A 90 4.91 3.28 10.09
CA HIS A 90 4.68 1.91 9.62
C HIS A 90 5.50 0.90 10.41
N GLN A 91 6.81 1.13 10.51
CA GLN A 91 7.72 0.19 11.17
C GLN A 91 7.40 0.03 12.66
N PHE A 92 7.04 1.13 13.34
CA PHE A 92 6.57 1.08 14.72
C PHE A 92 5.31 0.22 14.86
N ALA A 93 4.29 0.47 14.03
CA ALA A 93 3.03 -0.27 14.08
C ALA A 93 3.22 -1.76 13.75
N LYS A 94 4.05 -2.07 12.75
CA LYS A 94 4.42 -3.44 12.36
C LYS A 94 5.12 -4.19 13.51
N THR A 95 6.13 -3.58 14.13
CA THR A 95 6.84 -4.17 15.27
C THR A 95 5.89 -4.42 16.45
N PHE A 96 4.99 -3.47 16.74
CA PHE A 96 3.97 -3.64 17.77
C PHE A 96 3.01 -4.80 17.45
N ASN A 97 2.52 -4.88 16.20
CA ASN A 97 1.55 -5.89 15.79
C ASN A 97 2.13 -7.32 15.82
N SER A 98 3.41 -7.45 15.47
CA SER A 98 4.17 -8.71 15.55
C SER A 98 4.56 -9.10 16.98
N SER A 99 4.55 -8.19 17.95
CA SER A 99 4.85 -8.49 19.36
C SER A 99 3.64 -9.06 20.10
N HIS A 100 3.45 -10.38 20.02
CA HIS A 100 2.35 -11.06 20.72
C HIS A 100 2.42 -10.89 22.24
N GLU A 101 3.62 -10.90 22.81
CA GLU A 101 3.86 -10.75 24.25
C GLU A 101 3.42 -9.37 24.74
N GLN A 102 3.92 -8.29 24.11
CA GLN A 102 3.57 -6.92 24.49
C GLN A 102 2.07 -6.66 24.35
N ARG A 103 1.46 -7.14 23.27
CA ARG A 103 0.01 -7.01 23.06
C ARG A 103 -0.81 -7.79 24.09
N ASN A 104 -0.37 -8.98 24.48
CA ASN A 104 -1.01 -9.77 25.53
C ASN A 104 -0.87 -9.10 26.91
N PHE A 105 0.30 -8.53 27.21
CA PHE A 105 0.53 -7.79 28.45
C PHE A 105 -0.41 -6.59 28.55
N LEU A 106 -0.47 -5.74 27.51
CA LEU A 106 -1.38 -4.58 27.48
C LEU A 106 -2.86 -4.97 27.54
N TRP A 107 -3.23 -6.08 26.89
CA TRP A 107 -4.60 -6.59 26.96
C TRP A 107 -4.98 -7.03 28.38
N LYS A 108 -4.12 -7.81 29.04
CA LYS A 108 -4.33 -8.23 30.45
C LYS A 108 -4.36 -7.04 31.41
N ALA A 109 -3.62 -5.98 31.11
CA ALA A 109 -3.63 -4.72 31.86
C ALA A 109 -4.85 -3.83 31.56
N GLY A 110 -5.80 -4.27 30.74
CA GLY A 110 -7.03 -3.51 30.43
C GLY A 110 -6.79 -2.27 29.56
N PHE A 111 -5.66 -2.18 28.84
CA PHE A 111 -5.27 -1.00 28.08
C PHE A 111 -6.35 -0.53 27.10
N ARG A 112 -7.00 -1.44 26.36
CA ARG A 112 -8.17 -1.17 25.50
C ARG A 112 -9.42 -1.95 25.97
N GLY A 113 -9.61 -2.05 27.28
CA GLY A 113 -10.68 -2.86 27.86
C GLY A 113 -10.53 -4.33 27.42
N ASN A 114 -11.60 -4.93 26.91
CA ASN A 114 -11.64 -6.35 26.56
C ASN A 114 -11.05 -6.69 25.18
N VAL A 115 -10.64 -5.70 24.39
CA VAL A 115 -10.10 -5.92 23.04
C VAL A 115 -8.58 -5.91 23.08
N LYS A 116 -7.96 -6.94 22.50
CA LYS A 116 -6.51 -7.00 22.35
C LYS A 116 -6.05 -5.84 21.45
N PRO A 117 -5.16 -4.95 21.92
CA PRO A 117 -4.76 -3.79 21.13
C PRO A 117 -4.04 -4.23 19.85
N ASP A 118 -4.31 -3.53 18.75
CA ASP A 118 -3.59 -3.61 17.49
C ASP A 118 -3.45 -2.20 16.91
N LEU A 119 -2.45 -2.04 16.05
CA LEU A 119 -2.18 -0.83 15.27
C LEU A 119 -2.28 -1.17 13.77
N LEU A 120 -3.21 -2.06 13.40
CA LEU A 120 -3.29 -2.58 12.03
C LEU A 120 -3.61 -1.48 11.03
N VAL A 121 -4.48 -0.54 11.42
CA VAL A 121 -4.83 0.64 10.60
C VAL A 121 -3.62 1.57 10.45
N HIS A 122 -2.84 1.79 11.51
CA HIS A 122 -1.61 2.59 11.43
C HIS A 122 -0.63 1.94 10.46
N GLU A 123 -0.40 0.64 10.61
CA GLU A 123 0.52 -0.14 9.79
C GLU A 123 0.12 -0.08 8.30
N SER A 124 -1.16 -0.33 8.00
CA SER A 124 -1.61 -0.39 6.61
C SER A 124 -1.73 1.00 5.97
N HIS A 125 -2.30 1.99 6.66
CA HIS A 125 -2.52 3.31 6.07
C HIS A 125 -1.22 4.09 5.87
N SER A 126 -0.25 3.97 6.78
CA SER A 126 1.06 4.62 6.61
C SER A 126 1.79 4.10 5.38
N LEU A 127 1.82 2.78 5.18
CA LEU A 127 2.42 2.16 4.01
C LEU A 127 1.66 2.52 2.72
N ALA A 128 0.33 2.50 2.74
CA ALA A 128 -0.49 2.89 1.58
C ALA A 128 -0.19 4.33 1.16
N CYS A 129 -0.16 5.26 2.12
CA CYS A 129 0.13 6.66 1.86
C CYS A 129 1.56 6.84 1.29
N ALA A 130 2.56 6.18 1.88
CA ALA A 130 3.94 6.23 1.40
C ALA A 130 4.05 5.69 -0.04
N LEU A 131 3.39 4.56 -0.35
CA LEU A 131 3.33 4.01 -1.70
C LEU A 131 2.71 4.99 -2.69
N ARG A 132 1.58 5.65 -2.35
CA ARG A 132 0.95 6.63 -3.23
C ARG A 132 1.86 7.82 -3.52
N ILE A 133 2.55 8.34 -2.50
CA ILE A 133 3.49 9.47 -2.68
C ILE A 133 4.61 9.03 -3.63
N LEU A 134 5.23 7.88 -3.36
CA LEU A 134 6.34 7.38 -4.16
C LEU A 134 5.91 7.05 -5.59
N PHE A 135 4.75 6.43 -5.81
CA PHE A 135 4.24 6.18 -7.16
C PHE A 135 3.95 7.49 -7.91
N LYS A 136 3.30 8.47 -7.26
CA LYS A 136 3.02 9.76 -7.88
C LYS A 136 4.32 10.48 -8.25
N MET A 137 5.30 10.51 -7.34
CA MET A 137 6.65 11.03 -7.63
C MET A 137 7.36 10.29 -8.75
N TYR A 138 7.22 8.97 -8.79
CA TYR A 138 7.92 8.12 -9.75
C TYR A 138 7.42 8.36 -11.17
N THR A 139 6.12 8.62 -11.35
CA THR A 139 5.52 8.95 -12.65
C THR A 139 5.55 10.43 -13.01
N ASP A 140 5.98 11.29 -12.09
CA ASP A 140 6.03 12.74 -12.28
C ASP A 140 7.28 13.16 -13.09
N GLU A 141 7.05 13.58 -14.34
CA GLU A 141 8.10 14.01 -15.24
C GLU A 141 8.88 15.22 -14.71
N SER A 142 8.25 16.09 -13.90
CA SER A 142 8.91 17.27 -13.34
C SER A 142 9.94 16.96 -12.24
N ARG A 143 10.02 15.70 -11.79
CA ARG A 143 10.85 15.27 -10.65
C ARG A 143 11.94 14.26 -11.01
N GLN A 144 12.43 14.27 -12.26
CA GLN A 144 13.44 13.32 -12.71
C GLN A 144 14.71 13.30 -11.84
N ASP A 145 15.11 14.43 -11.25
CA ASP A 145 16.28 14.53 -10.38
C ASP A 145 16.22 13.60 -9.16
N SER A 146 15.02 13.26 -8.69
CA SER A 146 14.81 12.35 -7.56
C SER A 146 14.43 10.93 -8.00
N SER A 147 14.34 10.66 -9.31
CA SER A 147 13.77 9.41 -9.85
C SER A 147 14.51 8.16 -9.35
N ALA A 148 15.84 8.18 -9.31
CA ALA A 148 16.64 7.04 -8.85
C ALA A 148 16.37 6.71 -7.36
N VAL A 149 16.34 7.72 -6.50
CA VAL A 149 16.08 7.57 -5.06
C VAL A 149 14.65 7.08 -4.81
N VAL A 150 13.68 7.63 -5.55
CA VAL A 150 12.28 7.21 -5.49
C VAL A 150 12.14 5.75 -5.94
N GLN A 151 12.77 5.36 -7.04
CA GLN A 151 12.74 3.98 -7.54
C GLN A 151 13.31 3.00 -6.51
N GLU A 152 14.48 3.31 -5.93
CA GLU A 152 15.12 2.46 -4.92
C GLU A 152 14.22 2.27 -3.70
N LYS A 153 13.70 3.38 -3.13
CA LYS A 153 12.78 3.33 -1.98
C LYS A 153 11.53 2.52 -2.31
N LEU A 154 10.91 2.79 -3.47
CA LEU A 154 9.68 2.13 -3.90
C LEU A 154 9.87 0.62 -4.08
N ILE A 155 10.95 0.18 -4.72
CA ILE A 155 11.29 -1.24 -4.85
C ILE A 155 11.49 -1.88 -3.48
N LYS A 156 12.26 -1.23 -2.61
CA LYS A 156 12.56 -1.74 -1.27
C LYS A 156 11.29 -1.98 -0.45
N ILE A 157 10.46 -0.96 -0.27
CA ILE A 157 9.25 -1.06 0.57
C ILE A 157 8.24 -2.05 -0.02
N SER A 158 8.14 -2.13 -1.34
CA SER A 158 7.22 -3.05 -2.01
C SER A 158 7.64 -4.50 -1.83
N ARG A 159 8.95 -4.79 -1.94
CA ARG A 159 9.48 -6.13 -1.65
C ARG A 159 9.25 -6.53 -0.20
N GLU A 160 9.49 -5.61 0.74
CA GLU A 160 9.23 -5.85 2.16
C GLU A 160 7.74 -6.10 2.43
N ALA A 161 6.84 -5.37 1.77
CA ALA A 161 5.39 -5.55 1.90
C ALA A 161 4.93 -6.92 1.34
N LEU A 162 5.42 -7.31 0.17
CA LEU A 162 5.12 -8.61 -0.44
C LEU A 162 5.65 -9.77 0.43
N ALA A 163 6.89 -9.69 0.88
CA ALA A 163 7.48 -10.68 1.77
C ALA A 163 6.73 -10.77 3.10
N TYR A 164 6.32 -9.64 3.66
CA TYR A 164 5.55 -9.63 4.90
C TYR A 164 4.16 -10.26 4.71
N TYR A 165 3.46 -9.94 3.62
CA TYR A 165 2.16 -10.53 3.29
C TYR A 165 2.19 -12.06 3.25
N LEU A 166 3.22 -12.64 2.63
CA LEU A 166 3.40 -14.10 2.54
C LEU A 166 3.56 -14.78 3.91
N ASN A 167 4.08 -14.05 4.90
CA ASN A 167 4.30 -14.56 6.25
C ASN A 167 3.14 -14.28 7.21
N LEU A 168 2.11 -13.53 6.78
CA LEU A 168 0.94 -13.29 7.61
C LEU A 168 0.14 -14.58 7.82
N THR A 169 -0.32 -14.80 9.04
CA THR A 169 -1.17 -15.95 9.39
C THR A 169 -2.57 -15.50 9.79
N ALA A 170 -2.71 -14.34 10.42
CA ALA A 170 -3.98 -13.80 10.87
C ALA A 170 -4.80 -13.25 9.68
N GLU A 171 -6.02 -13.77 9.50
CA GLU A 171 -6.91 -13.39 8.40
C GLU A 171 -7.22 -11.89 8.37
N LYS A 172 -7.56 -11.28 9.52
CA LYS A 172 -7.77 -9.81 9.63
C LYS A 172 -6.55 -9.00 9.11
N HIS A 173 -5.33 -9.48 9.36
CA HIS A 173 -4.10 -8.83 8.92
C HIS A 173 -3.90 -9.00 7.42
N LYS A 174 -4.12 -10.22 6.90
CA LYS A 174 -4.11 -10.52 5.46
C LYS A 174 -5.11 -9.67 4.69
N ASP A 175 -6.30 -9.46 5.25
CA ASP A 175 -7.36 -8.65 4.62
C ASP A 175 -6.93 -7.20 4.45
N SER A 176 -6.31 -6.62 5.49
CA SER A 176 -5.79 -5.24 5.42
C SER A 176 -4.65 -5.11 4.40
N TYR A 177 -3.80 -6.13 4.30
CA TYR A 177 -2.73 -6.14 3.29
C TYR A 177 -3.20 -6.50 1.90
N THR A 178 -4.33 -7.19 1.74
CA THR A 178 -4.88 -7.48 0.42
C THR A 178 -5.11 -6.18 -0.36
N SER A 179 -5.72 -5.17 0.28
CA SER A 179 -5.91 -3.84 -0.31
C SER A 179 -4.58 -3.16 -0.66
N LEU A 180 -3.54 -3.31 0.17
CA LEU A 180 -2.20 -2.80 -0.11
C LEU A 180 -1.55 -3.46 -1.34
N ILE A 181 -1.68 -4.79 -1.46
CA ILE A 181 -1.13 -5.51 -2.61
C ILE A 181 -1.90 -5.13 -3.88
N LEU A 182 -3.22 -4.93 -3.79
CA LEU A 182 -4.02 -4.43 -4.90
C LEU A 182 -3.55 -3.03 -5.33
N LEU A 183 -3.38 -2.09 -4.38
CA LEU A 183 -2.83 -0.75 -4.66
C LEU A 183 -1.46 -0.85 -5.35
N LEU A 184 -0.54 -1.62 -4.77
CA LEU A 184 0.82 -1.82 -5.28
C LEU A 184 0.81 -2.32 -6.73
N LEU A 185 0.12 -3.45 -6.97
CA LEU A 185 0.15 -4.07 -8.29
C LEU A 185 -0.64 -3.28 -9.32
N SER A 186 -1.75 -2.63 -8.94
CA SER A 186 -2.49 -1.74 -9.84
C SER A 186 -1.59 -0.63 -10.36
N ARG A 187 -0.83 0.03 -9.48
CA ARG A 187 0.10 1.09 -9.85
C ARG A 187 1.28 0.58 -10.68
N VAL A 188 1.85 -0.58 -10.35
CA VAL A 188 2.94 -1.18 -11.14
C VAL A 188 2.49 -1.54 -12.55
N ILE A 189 1.31 -2.16 -12.71
CA ILE A 189 0.78 -2.56 -14.02
C ILE A 189 0.52 -1.34 -14.91
N GLN A 190 0.17 -0.20 -14.31
CA GLN A 190 -0.07 1.07 -15.01
C GLN A 190 1.22 1.84 -15.39
N LEU A 191 2.41 1.35 -15.04
CA LEU A 191 3.66 1.96 -15.49
C LEU A 191 3.82 1.81 -17.02
N TYR A 192 3.69 2.94 -17.72
CA TYR A 192 3.83 3.01 -19.18
C TYR A 192 5.29 2.90 -19.64
N ASP A 193 6.24 3.41 -18.84
CA ASP A 193 7.66 3.24 -19.11
C ASP A 193 8.07 1.76 -18.91
N GLU A 194 8.50 1.11 -19.99
CA GLU A 194 8.88 -0.30 -19.99
C GLU A 194 10.08 -0.60 -19.09
N ASN A 195 11.05 0.30 -18.98
CA ASN A 195 12.24 0.09 -18.14
C ASN A 195 11.86 0.15 -16.66
N ARG A 196 11.02 1.12 -16.28
CA ARG A 196 10.46 1.23 -14.94
C ARG A 196 9.63 0.00 -14.59
N PHE A 197 8.72 -0.41 -15.48
CA PHE A 197 7.95 -1.63 -15.28
C PHE A 197 8.85 -2.85 -15.09
N ARG A 198 9.84 -3.05 -15.97
CA ARG A 198 10.78 -4.19 -15.88
C ARG A 198 11.55 -4.21 -14.57
N ALA A 199 12.03 -3.06 -14.08
CA ALA A 199 12.74 -2.98 -12.81
C ALA A 199 11.89 -3.49 -11.63
N HIS A 200 10.63 -3.05 -11.56
CA HIS A 200 9.67 -3.51 -10.56
C HIS A 200 9.29 -4.97 -10.77
N ALA A 201 9.00 -5.36 -12.00
CA ALA A 201 8.58 -6.72 -12.33
C ALA A 201 9.67 -7.74 -11.96
N SER A 202 10.93 -7.47 -12.32
CA SER A 202 12.07 -8.31 -11.92
C SER A 202 12.25 -8.39 -10.41
N ALA A 203 12.01 -7.29 -9.68
CA ALA A 203 12.13 -7.26 -8.22
C ALA A 203 11.01 -8.02 -7.50
N TYR A 204 9.81 -8.09 -8.10
CA TYR A 204 8.61 -8.65 -7.46
C TYR A 204 8.27 -10.06 -7.96
N TYR A 205 8.87 -10.50 -9.06
CA TYR A 205 8.52 -11.76 -9.74
C TYR A 205 8.45 -12.95 -8.77
N MET A 206 9.55 -13.22 -8.04
CA MET A 206 9.59 -14.38 -7.13
C MET A 206 8.55 -14.30 -6.00
N PRO A 207 8.43 -13.21 -5.22
CA PRO A 207 7.36 -13.09 -4.23
C PRO A 207 5.95 -13.27 -4.80
N LEU A 208 5.69 -12.73 -6.01
CA LEU A 208 4.39 -12.88 -6.66
C LEU A 208 4.15 -14.30 -7.16
N CYS A 209 5.20 -15.07 -7.46
CA CYS A 209 5.07 -16.49 -7.80
C CYS A 209 4.66 -17.30 -6.57
N GLU A 210 5.30 -17.04 -5.42
CA GLU A 210 4.93 -17.67 -4.14
C GLU A 210 3.47 -17.37 -3.79
N MET A 211 2.98 -16.15 -4.05
CA MET A 211 1.57 -15.79 -3.81
C MET A 211 0.56 -16.63 -4.60
N ILE A 212 0.95 -17.22 -5.75
CA ILE A 212 0.08 -18.13 -6.50
C ILE A 212 -0.11 -19.45 -5.76
N PHE A 213 0.94 -19.94 -5.09
CA PHE A 213 0.91 -21.20 -4.37
C PHE A 213 -0.02 -21.15 -3.15
N TYR A 214 -0.09 -20.00 -2.48
CA TYR A 214 -0.99 -19.79 -1.36
C TYR A 214 -2.45 -19.63 -1.82
N GLU A 215 -3.38 -20.10 -0.99
CA GLU A 215 -4.81 -19.81 -1.17
C GLU A 215 -5.01 -18.29 -1.11
N SER A 216 -5.28 -17.71 -2.28
CA SER A 216 -5.38 -16.28 -2.49
C SER A 216 -6.82 -15.89 -2.80
N LYS A 217 -7.23 -14.76 -2.22
CA LYS A 217 -8.53 -14.18 -2.51
C LYS A 217 -8.71 -13.98 -4.02
N PRO A 218 -9.93 -14.15 -4.55
CA PRO A 218 -10.14 -14.08 -5.99
C PRO A 218 -9.63 -12.80 -6.66
N GLU A 219 -9.72 -11.66 -5.97
CA GLU A 219 -9.22 -10.35 -6.42
C GLU A 219 -7.70 -10.33 -6.59
N LEU A 220 -6.96 -11.02 -5.71
CA LEU A 220 -5.52 -11.17 -5.83
C LEU A 220 -5.14 -12.04 -7.02
N ARG A 221 -5.89 -13.11 -7.29
CA ARG A 221 -5.67 -13.95 -8.47
C ARG A 221 -5.86 -13.17 -9.77
N ALA A 222 -6.88 -12.32 -9.84
CA ALA A 222 -7.13 -11.46 -11.00
C ALA A 222 -5.95 -10.51 -11.28
N ILE A 223 -5.48 -9.78 -10.26
CA ILE A 223 -4.38 -8.83 -10.45
C ILE A 223 -3.03 -9.51 -10.72
N LEU A 224 -2.77 -10.68 -10.10
CA LEU A 224 -1.59 -11.50 -10.38
C LEU A 224 -1.58 -11.93 -11.85
N ARG A 225 -2.72 -12.40 -12.38
CA ARG A 225 -2.86 -12.75 -13.80
C ARG A 225 -2.51 -11.56 -14.70
N ARG A 226 -3.03 -10.36 -14.41
CA ARG A 226 -2.69 -9.14 -15.17
C ARG A 226 -1.21 -8.81 -15.12
N PHE A 227 -0.60 -8.91 -13.96
CA PHE A 227 0.83 -8.69 -13.79
C PHE A 227 1.65 -9.65 -14.67
N TYR A 228 1.35 -10.95 -14.68
CA TYR A 228 2.08 -11.92 -15.51
C TYR A 228 1.85 -11.73 -17.01
N ILE A 229 0.64 -11.36 -17.44
CA ILE A 229 0.37 -11.01 -18.84
C ILE A 229 1.19 -9.77 -19.24
N ARG A 230 1.23 -8.74 -18.38
CA ARG A 230 2.06 -7.55 -18.61
C ARG A 230 3.55 -7.89 -18.66
N CYS A 231 4.03 -8.80 -17.80
CA CYS A 231 5.39 -9.33 -17.85
C CYS A 231 5.67 -10.03 -19.18
N SER A 232 4.75 -10.85 -19.68
CA SER A 232 4.93 -11.54 -20.97
C SER A 232 5.17 -10.56 -22.12
N ARG A 233 4.39 -9.46 -22.16
CA ARG A 233 4.56 -8.39 -23.16
C ARG A 233 5.86 -7.62 -22.94
N ALA A 234 6.10 -7.17 -21.70
CA ALA A 234 7.27 -6.37 -21.37
C ALA A 234 8.56 -7.12 -21.69
N PHE A 235 8.71 -8.37 -21.24
CA PHE A 235 9.92 -9.18 -21.42
C PHE A 235 9.96 -10.00 -22.72
N ARG A 236 8.92 -9.88 -23.57
CA ARG A 236 8.78 -10.63 -24.83
C ARG A 236 8.88 -12.15 -24.63
N ILE A 237 8.24 -12.66 -23.57
CA ILE A 237 8.26 -14.09 -23.20
C ILE A 237 7.41 -14.92 -24.16
N SER A 238 6.24 -14.41 -24.54
CA SER A 238 5.34 -15.03 -25.52
C SER A 238 4.97 -14.04 -26.61
N SER A 239 4.97 -14.51 -27.85
CA SER A 239 4.56 -13.78 -29.05
C SER A 239 3.03 -13.71 -29.22
N TYR A 240 2.25 -14.03 -28.18
CA TYR A 240 0.79 -14.06 -28.28
C TYR A 240 0.22 -12.66 -28.55
N ILE A 241 -0.11 -12.42 -29.81
CA ILE A 241 -0.97 -11.33 -30.26
C ILE A 241 -2.36 -11.66 -29.74
N SER A 242 -2.87 -10.89 -28.78
CA SER A 242 -4.29 -10.94 -28.44
C SER A 242 -5.06 -10.41 -29.65
N HIS A 243 -5.73 -11.31 -30.38
CA HIS A 243 -6.84 -10.97 -31.26
C HIS A 243 -8.02 -10.45 -30.45
#